data_AF-A0A7Z0LJN1-F1
#
_entry.id   AF-A0A7Z0LJN1-F1
#
_cell.length_a   1.000
_cell.length_b   1.000
_cell.length_c   1.000
_cell.angle_alpha   90.00
_cell.angle_beta   90.00
_cell.angle_gamma   90.00
#
_symmetry.space_group_name_H-M   'P 1'
#
loop_
_entity.id
_entity.type
_entity.pdbx_description
1 polymer ?
#
loop_
_entity_poly.entity_id
_entity_poly.type
_entity_poly.pdbx_seq_one_letter_code
_entity_poly.pdbx_strand_id
1 'polypeptide(L)'
;MSLTDTASALPATSGPLKTFTIGDTRYTLLGTAHVSAESADDVRKLIDTGEFDAVAIELCDARHHSMANPDAMGEQDLFQVFKQGKAGMVAASLALGAFQQRIAEQSGIQPGAEMRAAVEEAKRLDLPLVLIDRDVGITLKRIYRNVPWWQRFSLFSGLLGSVLSRQDVAQEDIEKLKEGDILEATFSEFAAESEALYTPLIRERDRYMALRLAEDTPPGRYQHVLVILGAGHLKGTGEHLEAPLPESPTAELASLEASPPPSKLWKMLPWAITALVLIGFAIGFSRNTELGWQLVLEWFLINGVLSAAATIAALAHPVTVIATFFAAPLTSLNPTIGAGFVAAGVELFMRKPKVRDFSTLRHDVAHLKGWWKNRVSRTLLVFMLATLGSAAGTWIAGFRIAGALFGSAS
;
A
#
# COMPACT_ATOMS: atom_id res chain seq x y z
N MET A 1 -6.50 57.72 7.38
CA MET A 1 -5.07 57.47 7.12
C MET A 1 -5.01 56.07 6.53
N SER A 2 -4.91 55.99 5.20
CA SER A 2 -5.01 54.74 4.44
C SER A 2 -3.70 53.97 4.60
N LEU A 3 -3.71 52.87 5.36
CA LEU A 3 -2.64 51.90 5.33
C LEU A 3 -2.80 51.11 4.04
N THR A 4 -1.98 51.45 3.05
CA THR A 4 -1.77 50.65 1.85
C THR A 4 -1.26 49.27 2.27
N ASP A 5 -2.10 48.27 2.04
CA ASP A 5 -1.77 46.85 2.10
C ASP A 5 -0.76 46.53 0.98
N THR A 6 0.52 46.77 1.25
CA THR A 6 1.61 46.27 0.41
C THR A 6 1.78 44.80 0.74
N ALA A 7 1.03 43.93 0.06
CA ALA A 7 1.31 42.51 0.06
C ALA A 7 2.79 42.32 -0.34
N SER A 8 3.58 41.83 0.61
CA SER A 8 4.97 41.45 0.36
C SER A 8 4.96 40.41 -0.77
N ALA A 9 5.66 40.67 -1.86
CA ALA A 9 5.74 39.71 -2.95
C ALA A 9 6.47 38.47 -2.41
N LEU A 10 5.76 37.34 -2.36
CA LEU A 10 6.33 36.06 -1.95
C LEU A 10 7.60 35.74 -2.78
N PRO A 11 8.61 35.09 -2.18
CA PRO A 11 9.83 34.75 -2.88
C PRO A 11 9.54 33.85 -4.09
N ALA A 12 10.37 33.95 -5.12
CA ALA A 12 10.30 33.05 -6.26
C ALA A 12 10.64 31.61 -5.83
N THR A 13 9.84 30.67 -6.31
CA THR A 13 9.99 29.23 -6.06
C THR A 13 10.26 28.48 -7.36
N SER A 14 10.90 27.32 -7.25
CA SER A 14 11.05 26.36 -8.36
C SER A 14 9.69 25.78 -8.79
N GLY A 15 8.79 25.54 -7.84
CA GLY A 15 7.44 25.04 -8.09
C GLY A 15 6.39 26.13 -8.33
N PRO A 16 5.25 25.79 -8.97
CA PRO A 16 4.17 26.75 -9.22
C PRO A 16 3.47 27.16 -7.91
N LEU A 17 3.17 28.45 -7.80
CA LEU A 17 2.37 29.03 -6.73
C LEU A 17 1.01 29.50 -7.27
N LYS A 18 -0.07 29.15 -6.56
CA LYS A 18 -1.40 29.69 -6.81
C LYS A 18 -2.02 30.16 -5.51
N THR A 19 -2.76 31.26 -5.56
CA THR A 19 -3.43 31.80 -4.38
C THR A 19 -4.93 31.88 -4.62
N PHE A 20 -5.69 31.38 -3.66
CA PHE A 20 -7.15 31.38 -3.64
C PHE A 20 -7.61 32.11 -2.38
N THR A 21 -8.67 32.92 -2.47
CA THR A 21 -9.24 33.63 -1.32
C THR A 21 -10.68 33.19 -1.12
N ILE A 22 -11.01 32.66 0.05
CA ILE A 22 -12.35 32.18 0.39
C ILE A 22 -12.77 32.81 1.71
N GLY A 23 -13.82 33.63 1.64
CA GLY A 23 -14.17 34.50 2.76
C GLY A 23 -13.03 35.46 3.06
N ASP A 24 -12.52 35.41 4.28
CA ASP A 24 -11.38 36.19 4.80
C ASP A 24 -10.06 35.40 4.87
N THR A 25 -10.06 34.12 4.45
CA THR A 25 -8.85 33.29 4.44
C THR A 25 -8.23 33.23 3.05
N ARG A 26 -6.92 33.45 2.98
CA ARG A 26 -6.09 33.28 1.78
C ARG A 26 -5.32 31.97 1.85
N TYR A 27 -5.52 31.11 0.86
CA TYR A 27 -4.82 29.85 0.68
C TYR A 27 -3.77 30.00 -0.42
N THR A 28 -2.50 29.81 -0.10
CA THR A 28 -1.41 29.80 -1.07
C THR A 28 -0.95 28.36 -1.28
N LEU A 29 -1.25 27.80 -2.45
CA LEU A 29 -0.89 26.45 -2.85
C LEU A 29 0.49 26.47 -3.54
N LEU A 30 1.43 25.72 -2.97
CA LEU A 30 2.74 25.42 -3.55
C LEU A 30 2.72 24.00 -4.14
N GLY A 31 3.00 23.91 -5.44
CA GLY A 31 3.23 22.64 -6.13
C GLY A 31 4.67 22.19 -5.96
N THR A 32 4.88 20.97 -5.48
CA THR A 32 6.19 20.39 -5.21
C THR A 32 6.44 19.15 -6.06
N ALA A 33 7.71 18.85 -6.32
CA ALA A 33 8.13 17.56 -6.85
C ALA A 33 8.70 16.72 -5.70
N HIS A 34 8.05 15.59 -5.39
CA HIS A 34 8.33 14.74 -4.20
C HIS A 34 9.75 14.13 -4.10
N VAL A 35 10.58 14.37 -5.12
CA VAL A 35 11.97 13.95 -5.23
C VAL A 35 12.88 15.12 -5.64
N SER A 36 12.55 16.36 -5.26
CA SER A 36 13.39 17.53 -5.51
C SER A 36 13.88 18.17 -4.20
N ALA A 37 15.19 18.37 -4.10
CA ALA A 37 15.78 19.16 -3.01
C ALA A 37 15.35 20.63 -3.07
N GLU A 38 15.14 21.15 -4.29
CA GLU A 38 14.69 22.53 -4.51
C GLU A 38 13.29 22.77 -3.94
N SER A 39 12.39 21.77 -4.05
CA SER A 39 11.06 21.85 -3.43
C SER A 39 11.12 21.94 -1.90
N ALA A 40 12.08 21.27 -1.26
CA ALA A 40 12.28 21.40 0.19
C ALA A 40 12.81 22.78 0.58
N ASP A 41 13.69 23.37 -0.23
CA ASP A 41 14.21 24.72 0.01
C ASP A 41 13.15 25.79 -0.21
N ASP A 42 12.27 25.62 -1.19
CA ASP A 42 11.12 26.53 -1.42
C ASP A 42 10.16 26.54 -0.24
N VAL A 43 9.86 25.36 0.33
CA VAL A 43 9.04 25.23 1.54
C VAL A 43 9.66 26.02 2.70
N ARG A 44 10.97 25.85 2.95
CA ARG A 44 11.67 26.59 4.01
C ARG A 44 11.59 28.09 3.78
N LYS A 45 11.94 28.55 2.57
CA LYS A 45 11.93 29.98 2.20
C LYS A 45 10.56 30.61 2.41
N LEU A 46 9.48 29.92 2.01
CA LEU A 46 8.13 30.43 2.14
C LEU A 46 7.68 30.51 3.60
N ILE A 47 7.92 29.46 4.38
CA ILE A 47 7.56 29.45 5.81
C ILE A 47 8.37 30.51 6.57
N ASP A 48 9.64 30.70 6.24
CA ASP A 48 10.53 31.72 6.84
C ASP A 48 10.12 33.17 6.56
N THR A 49 9.25 33.42 5.59
CA THR A 49 8.74 34.79 5.34
C THR A 49 7.94 35.34 6.52
N GLY A 50 7.32 34.46 7.31
CA GLY A 50 6.40 34.85 8.38
C GLY A 50 5.04 35.35 7.89
N GLU A 51 4.72 35.20 6.60
CA GLU A 51 3.44 35.63 6.02
C GLU A 51 2.29 34.66 6.32
N PHE A 52 2.58 33.44 6.79
CA PHE A 52 1.59 32.38 6.99
C PHE A 52 1.35 32.09 8.48
N ASP A 53 0.09 31.87 8.85
CA ASP A 53 -0.36 31.54 10.21
C ASP A 53 -0.84 30.09 10.37
N ALA A 54 -0.84 29.30 9.29
CA ALA A 54 -0.98 27.84 9.31
C ALA A 54 -0.31 27.19 8.08
N VAL A 55 0.08 25.93 8.22
CA VAL A 55 0.66 25.10 7.16
C VAL A 55 -0.18 23.84 6.97
N ALA A 56 -0.61 23.56 5.74
CA ALA A 56 -1.30 22.33 5.36
C ALA A 56 -0.45 21.52 4.38
N ILE A 57 -0.36 20.19 4.55
CA ILE A 57 0.51 19.33 3.73
C ILE A 57 -0.22 18.11 3.17
N GLU A 58 0.13 17.70 1.93
CA GLU A 58 -0.31 16.45 1.29
C GLU A 58 0.32 15.22 1.97
N LEU A 59 -0.06 14.98 3.21
CA LEU A 59 0.37 13.86 4.01
C LEU A 59 -0.77 13.39 4.90
N CYS A 60 -0.96 12.07 5.00
CA CYS A 60 -1.94 11.48 5.92
C CYS A 60 -1.31 11.13 7.27
N ASP A 61 -2.14 10.93 8.31
CA ASP A 61 -1.70 10.59 9.67
C ASP A 61 -0.74 9.40 9.73
N ALA A 62 -1.06 8.34 8.98
CA ALA A 62 -0.24 7.12 8.96
C ALA A 62 1.17 7.38 8.43
N ARG A 63 1.30 8.21 7.38
CA ARG A 63 2.60 8.60 6.81
C ARG A 63 3.33 9.58 7.71
N HIS A 64 2.64 10.56 8.28
CA HIS A 64 3.21 11.49 9.26
C HIS A 64 3.78 10.76 10.48
N HIS A 65 3.02 9.84 11.07
CA HIS A 65 3.48 9.01 12.18
C HIS A 65 4.70 8.14 11.78
N SER A 66 4.70 7.56 10.58
CA SER A 66 5.82 6.76 10.08
C SER A 66 7.08 7.59 9.82
N MET A 67 6.94 8.87 9.50
CA MET A 67 8.05 9.80 9.34
C MET A 67 8.62 10.23 10.71
N ALA A 68 7.75 10.51 11.68
CA ALA A 68 8.15 10.89 13.03
C ALA A 68 8.76 9.72 13.82
N ASN A 69 8.21 8.51 13.63
CA ASN A 69 8.63 7.29 14.34
C ASN A 69 8.89 6.13 13.35
N PRO A 70 10.01 6.14 12.60
CA PRO A 70 10.32 5.13 11.59
C PRO A 70 10.42 3.70 12.14
N ASP A 71 10.80 3.57 13.41
CA ASP A 71 11.05 2.28 14.08
C ASP A 71 9.82 1.70 14.82
N ALA A 72 8.76 2.49 15.02
CA ALA A 72 7.59 2.07 15.81
C ALA A 72 6.82 0.87 15.19
N MET A 73 6.93 0.68 13.88
CA MET A 73 6.36 -0.49 13.20
C MET A 73 7.09 -1.79 13.55
N GLY A 74 8.37 -1.69 13.92
CA GLY A 74 9.17 -2.79 14.44
C GLY A 74 8.76 -3.25 15.84
N GLU A 75 7.98 -2.46 16.57
CA GLU A 75 7.62 -2.77 17.95
C GLU A 75 6.29 -3.52 18.08
N GLN A 76 5.55 -3.69 16.97
CA GLN A 76 4.29 -4.43 16.99
C GLN A 76 4.56 -5.94 17.11
N ASP A 77 3.95 -6.57 18.11
CA ASP A 77 4.01 -8.02 18.30
C ASP A 77 3.43 -8.74 17.07
N LEU A 78 4.30 -9.39 16.28
CA LEU A 78 3.92 -10.16 15.10
C LEU A 78 2.83 -11.18 15.41
N PHE A 79 2.82 -11.74 16.62
CA PHE A 79 1.79 -12.68 17.04
C PHE A 79 0.41 -12.03 17.05
N GLN A 80 0.30 -10.78 17.50
CA GLN A 80 -0.95 -10.02 17.42
C GLN A 80 -1.32 -9.68 15.98
N VAL A 81 -0.35 -9.35 15.13
CA VAL A 81 -0.58 -9.06 13.71
C VAL A 81 -1.16 -10.29 12.99
N PHE A 82 -0.61 -11.49 13.22
CA PHE A 82 -1.14 -12.74 12.67
C PHE A 82 -2.51 -13.07 13.24
N LYS A 83 -2.72 -12.93 14.56
CA LYS A 83 -4.01 -13.18 15.21
C LYS A 83 -5.13 -12.25 14.71
N GLN A 84 -4.80 -11.01 14.36
CA GLN A 84 -5.72 -10.02 13.82
C GLN A 84 -5.92 -10.13 12.30
N GLY A 85 -5.27 -11.08 11.62
CA GLY A 85 -5.35 -11.23 10.16
C GLY A 85 -4.70 -10.09 9.36
N LYS A 86 -3.85 -9.27 10.00
CA LYS A 86 -3.22 -8.09 9.39
C LYS A 86 -1.87 -8.40 8.73
N ALA A 87 -1.41 -9.66 8.77
CA ALA A 87 -0.11 -10.07 8.25
C ALA A 87 0.13 -9.69 6.78
N GLY A 88 -0.89 -9.82 5.93
CA GLY A 88 -0.78 -9.42 4.52
C GLY A 88 -0.61 -7.91 4.34
N MET A 89 -1.27 -7.09 5.16
CA MET A 89 -1.13 -5.63 5.13
C MET A 89 0.27 -5.20 5.59
N VAL A 90 0.79 -5.82 6.64
CA VAL A 90 2.15 -5.55 7.14
C VAL A 90 3.21 -5.98 6.13
N ALA A 91 3.04 -7.14 5.49
CA ALA A 91 3.94 -7.56 4.42
C ALA A 91 3.94 -6.57 3.25
N ALA A 92 2.77 -6.06 2.86
CA ALA A 92 2.64 -5.07 1.80
C ALA A 92 3.28 -3.71 2.17
N SER A 93 3.09 -3.23 3.40
CA SER A 93 3.69 -1.97 3.85
C SER A 93 5.22 -2.08 3.94
N LEU A 94 5.74 -3.21 4.41
CA LEU A 94 7.18 -3.49 4.43
C LEU A 94 7.76 -3.57 3.02
N ALA A 95 7.09 -4.25 2.09
CA ALA A 95 7.51 -4.33 0.70
C ALA A 95 7.51 -2.95 0.01
N LEU A 96 6.49 -2.13 0.28
CA LEU A 96 6.42 -0.76 -0.26
C LEU A 96 7.50 0.14 0.35
N GLY A 97 7.70 0.08 1.67
CA GLY A 97 8.77 0.83 2.34
C GLY A 97 10.17 0.42 1.87
N ALA A 98 10.36 -0.87 1.56
CA ALA A 98 11.58 -1.41 0.97
C ALA A 98 11.83 -0.88 -0.44
N PHE A 99 10.79 -0.81 -1.27
CA PHE A 99 10.85 -0.21 -2.60
C PHE A 99 11.18 1.29 -2.52
N GLN A 100 10.52 2.03 -1.62
CA GLN A 100 10.78 3.45 -1.38
C GLN A 100 12.22 3.71 -0.90
N GLN A 101 12.72 2.89 0.03
CA GLN A 101 14.08 2.98 0.54
C GLN A 101 15.11 2.76 -0.58
N ARG A 102 14.88 1.76 -1.44
CA ARG A 102 15.76 1.47 -2.57
C ARG A 102 15.84 2.61 -3.58
N ILE A 103 14.71 3.24 -3.90
CA ILE A 103 14.69 4.43 -4.76
C ILE A 103 15.50 5.56 -4.11
N ALA A 104 15.32 5.81 -2.82
CA ALA A 104 16.05 6.84 -2.08
C ALA A 104 17.57 6.66 -2.13
N GLU A 105 18.04 5.43 -1.96
CA GLU A 105 19.48 5.08 -2.01
C GLU A 105 20.07 5.22 -3.41
N GLN A 106 19.28 4.96 -4.46
CA GLN A 106 19.72 5.04 -5.85
C GLN A 106 19.68 6.47 -6.42
N SER A 107 18.76 7.31 -5.97
CA SER A 107 18.64 8.70 -6.43
C SER A 107 19.46 9.69 -5.61
N GLY A 108 19.91 9.32 -4.40
CA GLY A 108 20.58 10.23 -3.46
C GLY A 108 19.64 11.28 -2.85
N ILE A 109 18.34 11.19 -3.15
CA ILE A 109 17.29 12.12 -2.73
C ILE A 109 16.38 11.37 -1.77
N GLN A 110 16.12 11.94 -0.59
CA GLN A 110 15.14 11.37 0.33
C GLN A 110 13.73 11.71 -0.15
N PRO A 111 12.90 10.73 -0.59
CA PRO A 111 11.53 11.01 -0.98
C PRO A 111 10.76 11.67 0.17
N GLY A 112 9.96 12.69 -0.13
CA GLY A 112 9.22 13.43 0.89
C GLY A 112 10.07 14.43 1.69
N ALA A 113 11.19 14.91 1.15
CA ALA A 113 12.04 15.91 1.79
C ALA A 113 11.30 17.24 2.01
N GLU A 114 10.45 17.63 1.05
CA GLU A 114 9.58 18.79 1.11
C GLU A 114 8.57 18.69 2.25
N MET A 115 7.97 17.52 2.46
CA MET A 115 7.03 17.29 3.56
C MET A 115 7.73 17.27 4.92
N ARG A 116 8.96 16.74 5.02
CA ARG A 116 9.77 16.84 6.25
C ARG A 116 10.11 18.28 6.57
N ALA A 117 10.56 19.05 5.57
CA ALA A 117 10.87 20.46 5.74
C ALA A 117 9.65 21.22 6.27
N ALA A 118 8.46 20.98 5.71
CA ALA A 118 7.22 21.59 6.19
C ALA A 118 6.94 21.28 7.67
N VAL A 119 7.07 20.01 8.07
CA VAL A 119 6.85 19.57 9.47
C VAL A 119 7.88 20.19 10.42
N GLU A 120 9.15 20.19 10.04
CA GLU A 120 10.26 20.74 10.84
C GLU A 120 10.10 22.26 11.03
N GLU A 121 9.82 22.99 9.95
CA GLU A 121 9.69 24.44 9.97
C GLU A 121 8.40 24.89 10.68
N ALA A 122 7.27 24.22 10.45
CA ALA A 122 6.04 24.50 11.18
C ALA A 122 6.26 24.32 12.69
N LYS A 123 6.95 23.25 13.11
CA LYS A 123 7.30 23.04 14.51
C LYS A 123 8.29 24.08 15.05
N ARG A 124 9.26 24.51 14.24
CA ARG A 124 10.26 25.51 14.65
C ARG A 124 9.63 26.87 14.91
N LEU A 125 8.62 27.24 14.12
CA LEU A 125 7.88 28.51 14.23
C LEU A 125 6.59 28.41 15.05
N ASP A 126 6.30 27.25 15.64
CA ASP A 126 5.06 26.98 16.39
C ASP A 126 3.78 27.25 15.57
N LEU A 127 3.84 26.96 14.27
CA LEU A 127 2.71 27.08 13.36
C LEU A 127 1.81 25.84 13.43
N PRO A 128 0.48 26.02 13.41
CA PRO A 128 -0.47 24.91 13.24
C PRO A 128 -0.19 24.14 11.95
N LEU A 129 0.01 22.83 12.08
CA LEU A 129 0.20 21.90 10.97
C LEU A 129 -1.08 21.09 10.73
N VAL A 130 -1.59 21.10 9.49
CA VAL A 130 -2.79 20.37 9.07
C VAL A 130 -2.44 19.30 8.03
N LEU A 131 -2.89 18.08 8.28
CA LEU A 131 -2.68 16.93 7.39
C LEU A 131 -3.92 16.76 6.50
N ILE A 132 -3.78 16.96 5.19
CA ILE A 132 -4.95 17.08 4.29
C ILE A 132 -5.12 15.90 3.33
N ASP A 133 -4.22 14.92 3.33
CA ASP A 133 -4.30 13.77 2.40
C ASP A 133 -4.96 12.53 3.01
N ARG A 134 -5.51 11.68 2.14
CA ARG A 134 -6.17 10.42 2.48
C ARG A 134 -5.14 9.32 2.75
N ASP A 135 -5.50 8.35 3.58
CA ASP A 135 -4.68 7.14 3.76
C ASP A 135 -4.38 6.45 2.42
N VAL A 136 -3.08 6.26 2.14
CA VAL A 136 -2.61 5.66 0.89
C VAL A 136 -3.12 4.23 0.71
N GLY A 137 -3.34 3.48 1.80
CA GLY A 137 -3.91 2.15 1.77
C GLY A 137 -5.38 2.16 1.31
N ILE A 138 -6.15 3.18 1.66
CA ILE A 138 -7.52 3.39 1.14
C ILE A 138 -7.46 3.70 -0.35
N THR A 139 -6.60 4.64 -0.77
CA THR A 139 -6.39 4.99 -2.18
C THR A 139 -6.03 3.76 -3.03
N LEU A 140 -5.04 2.97 -2.60
CA LEU A 140 -4.64 1.74 -3.30
C LEU A 140 -5.76 0.68 -3.35
N LYS A 141 -6.54 0.53 -2.27
CA LYS A 141 -7.71 -0.37 -2.24
C LYS A 141 -8.80 0.07 -3.20
N ARG A 142 -9.01 1.38 -3.36
CA ARG A 142 -9.99 1.96 -4.29
C ARG A 142 -9.51 1.77 -5.73
N ILE A 143 -8.26 2.08 -6.05
CA ILE A 143 -7.63 1.78 -7.35
C ILE A 143 -7.83 0.31 -7.71
N TYR A 144 -7.42 -0.61 -6.83
CA TYR A 144 -7.53 -2.04 -7.08
C TYR A 144 -8.96 -2.48 -7.38
N ARG A 145 -9.96 -1.90 -6.69
CA ARG A 145 -11.37 -2.24 -6.88
C ARG A 145 -12.00 -1.57 -8.10
N ASN A 146 -11.58 -0.36 -8.43
CA ASN A 146 -12.09 0.42 -9.55
C ASN A 146 -11.58 -0.13 -10.89
N VAL A 147 -10.37 -0.68 -10.90
CA VAL A 147 -9.80 -1.34 -12.07
C VAL A 147 -10.51 -2.67 -12.34
N PRO A 148 -11.06 -2.88 -13.55
CA PRO A 148 -11.65 -4.14 -13.96
C PRO A 148 -10.68 -5.32 -13.86
N TRP A 149 -11.17 -6.50 -13.48
CA TRP A 149 -10.30 -7.65 -13.18
C TRP A 149 -9.38 -8.06 -14.35
N TRP A 150 -9.80 -7.83 -15.60
CA TRP A 150 -8.99 -8.11 -16.78
C TRP A 150 -7.83 -7.12 -16.96
N GLN A 151 -8.04 -5.83 -16.64
CA GLN A 151 -6.98 -4.81 -16.69
C GLN A 151 -5.95 -5.02 -15.58
N ARG A 152 -6.34 -5.62 -14.45
CA ARG A 152 -5.40 -5.94 -13.35
C ARG A 152 -4.27 -6.85 -13.83
N PHE A 153 -4.54 -7.79 -14.73
CA PHE A 153 -3.51 -8.66 -15.30
C PHE A 153 -2.52 -7.88 -16.15
N SER A 154 -3.01 -6.95 -16.98
CA SER A 154 -2.18 -6.05 -17.78
C SER A 154 -1.25 -5.21 -16.91
N LEU A 155 -1.79 -4.55 -15.87
CA LEU A 155 -0.99 -3.77 -14.91
C LEU A 155 0.07 -4.62 -14.21
N PHE A 156 -0.31 -5.81 -13.75
CA PHE A 156 0.63 -6.73 -13.10
C PHE A 156 1.72 -7.21 -14.07
N SER A 157 1.37 -7.54 -15.31
CA SER A 157 2.33 -7.93 -16.36
C SER A 157 3.25 -6.77 -16.77
N GLY A 158 2.74 -5.54 -16.81
CA GLY A 158 3.54 -4.35 -17.09
C GLY A 158 4.54 -4.05 -15.99
N LEU A 159 4.13 -4.16 -14.71
CA LEU A 159 5.01 -4.03 -13.55
C LEU A 159 6.06 -5.14 -13.47
N LEU A 160 5.68 -6.40 -13.74
CA LEU A 160 6.67 -7.48 -13.84
C LEU A 160 7.61 -7.27 -15.03
N GLY A 161 7.08 -6.83 -16.16
CA GLY A 161 7.87 -6.47 -17.34
C GLY A 161 8.89 -5.39 -17.05
N SER A 162 8.53 -4.34 -16.30
CA SER A 162 9.46 -3.27 -15.92
C SER A 162 10.52 -3.73 -14.92
N VAL A 163 10.20 -4.64 -14.00
CA VAL A 163 11.16 -5.20 -13.05
C VAL A 163 12.13 -6.19 -13.71
N LEU A 164 11.66 -7.01 -14.66
CA LEU A 164 12.50 -7.93 -15.42
C LEU A 164 13.30 -7.22 -16.52
N SER A 165 12.76 -6.16 -17.10
CA SER A 165 13.47 -5.27 -18.00
C SER A 165 14.36 -4.34 -17.19
N ARG A 166 15.44 -4.90 -16.61
CA ARG A 166 16.65 -4.16 -16.28
C ARG A 166 17.26 -3.64 -17.58
N GLN A 167 16.66 -2.62 -18.17
CA GLN A 167 17.41 -1.71 -19.02
C GLN A 167 17.95 -0.67 -18.06
N ASP A 168 19.28 -0.61 -17.99
CA ASP A 168 19.98 0.47 -17.32
C ASP A 168 19.40 1.78 -17.86
N VAL A 169 18.57 2.44 -17.05
CA VAL A 169 17.97 3.71 -17.42
C VAL A 169 19.13 4.65 -17.69
N ALA A 170 19.27 5.08 -18.95
CA ALA A 170 20.36 5.93 -19.35
C ALA A 170 20.34 7.19 -18.46
N GLN A 171 21.51 7.70 -18.09
CA GLN A 171 21.62 8.86 -17.21
C GLN A 171 20.84 10.07 -17.77
N GLU A 172 20.71 10.13 -19.09
CA GLU A 172 19.93 11.10 -19.88
C GLU A 172 18.40 10.95 -19.70
N ASP A 173 17.89 9.72 -19.48
CA ASP A 173 16.48 9.47 -19.16
C ASP A 173 16.18 9.80 -17.69
N ILE A 174 17.14 9.60 -16.78
CA ILE A 174 17.03 10.04 -15.38
C ILE A 174 17.01 11.58 -15.29
N GLU A 175 17.76 12.27 -16.14
CA GLU A 175 17.78 13.74 -16.18
C GLU A 175 16.47 14.33 -16.72
N LYS A 176 15.86 13.73 -17.75
CA LYS A 176 14.51 14.09 -18.19
C LYS A 176 13.43 13.81 -17.15
N LEU A 177 13.65 12.87 -16.24
CA LEU A 177 12.79 12.59 -15.08
C LEU A 177 13.05 13.57 -13.91
N LYS A 178 14.21 14.25 -13.85
CA LYS A 178 14.50 15.28 -12.82
C LYS A 178 13.79 16.60 -13.08
N GLU A 179 13.35 16.85 -14.30
CA GLU A 179 12.39 17.89 -14.61
C GLU A 179 11.04 17.45 -14.02
N GLY A 180 10.82 17.76 -12.73
CA GLY A 180 9.69 17.27 -11.93
C GLY A 180 8.31 17.49 -12.58
N ASP A 181 8.21 18.47 -13.48
CA ASP A 181 7.02 18.73 -14.28
C ASP A 181 6.74 17.64 -15.35
N ILE A 182 7.77 17.02 -15.95
CA ILE A 182 7.60 15.99 -16.99
C ILE A 182 7.12 14.67 -16.42
N LEU A 183 7.62 14.27 -15.25
CA LEU A 183 7.22 13.02 -14.60
C LEU A 183 5.75 13.07 -14.19
N GLU A 184 5.35 14.17 -13.55
CA GLU A 184 3.98 14.40 -13.12
C GLU A 184 3.04 14.59 -14.30
N ALA A 185 3.46 15.29 -15.36
CA ALA A 185 2.69 15.44 -16.59
C ALA A 185 2.50 14.11 -17.32
N THR A 186 3.55 13.30 -17.47
CA THR A 186 3.49 11.96 -18.09
C THR A 186 2.62 11.02 -17.26
N PHE A 187 2.73 11.08 -15.94
CA PHE A 187 1.92 10.25 -15.04
C PHE A 187 0.45 10.68 -15.05
N SER A 188 0.18 11.98 -15.14
CA SER A 188 -1.16 12.54 -15.31
C SER A 188 -1.77 12.17 -16.66
N GLU A 189 -0.98 12.17 -17.74
CA GLU A 189 -1.39 11.77 -19.08
C GLU A 189 -1.67 10.26 -19.16
N PHE A 190 -0.79 9.42 -18.61
CA PHE A 190 -1.00 7.98 -18.48
C PHE A 190 -2.22 7.64 -17.61
N ALA A 191 -2.41 8.38 -16.51
CA ALA A 191 -3.59 8.21 -15.69
C ALA A 191 -4.86 8.65 -16.44
N ALA A 192 -4.84 9.76 -17.19
CA ALA A 192 -5.98 10.24 -17.97
C ALA A 192 -6.43 9.24 -19.06
N GLU A 193 -5.53 8.40 -19.58
CA GLU A 193 -5.90 7.31 -20.48
C GLU A 193 -6.71 6.19 -19.79
N SER A 194 -6.70 6.14 -18.45
CA SER A 194 -7.47 5.20 -17.64
C SER A 194 -8.20 5.92 -16.51
N GLU A 195 -9.45 6.37 -16.77
CA GLU A 195 -10.32 6.96 -15.73
C GLU A 195 -10.42 6.06 -14.49
N ALA A 196 -10.36 4.73 -14.69
CA ALA A 196 -10.36 3.75 -13.59
C ALA A 196 -9.20 3.92 -12.60
N LEU A 197 -8.04 4.41 -13.06
CA LEU A 197 -6.88 4.76 -12.25
C LEU A 197 -6.91 6.23 -11.81
N TYR A 198 -7.22 7.14 -12.74
CA TYR A 198 -7.19 8.59 -12.49
C TYR A 198 -8.17 9.04 -11.43
N THR A 199 -9.42 8.55 -11.44
CA THR A 199 -10.43 8.97 -10.47
C THR A 199 -9.96 8.71 -9.02
N PRO A 200 -9.63 7.49 -8.60
CA PRO A 200 -9.23 7.24 -7.21
C PRO A 200 -7.85 7.78 -6.84
N LEU A 201 -6.94 7.94 -7.82
CA LEU A 201 -5.59 8.40 -7.54
C LEU A 201 -5.44 9.92 -7.52
N ILE A 202 -6.20 10.64 -8.34
CA ILE A 202 -6.09 12.10 -8.47
C ILE A 202 -7.39 12.77 -8.03
N ARG A 203 -8.48 12.62 -8.79
CA ARG A 203 -9.72 13.40 -8.58
C ARG A 203 -10.32 13.26 -7.17
N GLU A 204 -10.38 12.03 -6.65
CA GLU A 204 -10.88 11.79 -5.30
C GLU A 204 -9.98 12.38 -4.22
N ARG A 205 -8.65 12.40 -4.45
CA ARG A 205 -7.70 12.98 -3.49
C ARG A 205 -7.74 14.50 -3.52
N ASP A 206 -7.83 15.10 -4.71
CA ASP A 206 -8.03 16.54 -4.86
C ASP A 206 -9.29 17.01 -4.12
N ARG A 207 -10.40 16.28 -4.31
CA ARG A 207 -11.64 16.53 -3.60
C ARG A 207 -11.48 16.33 -2.09
N TYR A 208 -10.82 15.26 -1.66
CA TYR A 208 -10.57 14.99 -0.25
C TYR A 208 -9.74 16.11 0.41
N MET A 209 -8.67 16.56 -0.24
CA MET A 209 -7.81 17.65 0.24
C MET A 209 -8.57 18.97 0.36
N ALA A 210 -9.36 19.33 -0.64
CA ALA A 210 -10.19 20.53 -0.59
C ALA A 210 -11.24 20.46 0.55
N LEU A 211 -11.88 19.30 0.75
CA LEU A 211 -12.82 19.09 1.85
C LEU A 211 -12.13 19.14 3.22
N ARG A 212 -10.90 18.62 3.34
CA ARG A 212 -10.10 18.70 4.56
C ARG A 212 -9.69 20.13 4.90
N LEU A 213 -9.27 20.90 3.90
CA LEU A 213 -9.02 22.33 4.07
C LEU A 213 -10.29 23.07 4.54
N ALA A 214 -11.46 22.73 3.98
CA ALA A 214 -12.73 23.32 4.41
C ALA A 214 -13.11 22.95 5.87
N GLU A 215 -12.77 21.76 6.33
CA GLU A 215 -13.08 21.29 7.69
C GLU A 215 -12.10 21.81 8.74
N ASP A 216 -10.79 21.76 8.45
CA ASP A 216 -9.74 22.00 9.45
C ASP A 216 -9.18 23.43 9.40
N THR A 217 -9.26 24.08 8.24
CA THR A 217 -8.87 25.49 8.02
C THR A 217 -10.03 26.34 7.51
N PRO A 218 -11.25 26.29 8.08
CA PRO A 218 -12.39 27.03 7.55
C PRO A 218 -12.14 28.54 7.52
N PRO A 219 -12.82 29.29 6.62
CA PRO A 219 -12.72 30.74 6.58
C PRO A 219 -12.85 31.39 7.95
N GLY A 220 -11.88 32.23 8.31
CA GLY A 220 -11.82 32.99 9.55
C GLY A 220 -11.08 32.31 10.70
N ARG A 221 -10.71 31.03 10.57
CA ARG A 221 -9.84 30.37 11.56
C ARG A 221 -8.38 30.81 11.43
N TYR A 222 -7.91 30.97 10.20
CA TYR A 222 -6.57 31.41 9.82
C TYR A 222 -6.69 32.46 8.71
N GLN A 223 -5.78 33.41 8.63
CA GLN A 223 -5.78 34.46 7.60
C GLN A 223 -4.97 34.03 6.37
N HIS A 224 -3.85 33.34 6.57
CA HIS A 224 -2.88 33.01 5.53
C HIS A 224 -2.39 31.56 5.69
N VAL A 225 -3.00 30.65 4.92
CA VAL A 225 -2.68 29.22 4.94
C VAL A 225 -1.74 28.87 3.79
N LEU A 226 -0.55 28.36 4.10
CA LEU A 226 0.34 27.76 3.09
C LEU A 226 -0.04 26.29 2.90
N VAL A 227 -0.41 25.90 1.68
CA VAL A 227 -0.81 24.54 1.33
C VAL A 227 0.26 23.92 0.43
N ILE A 228 0.91 22.85 0.88
CA ILE A 228 2.02 22.20 0.18
C ILE A 228 1.54 20.87 -0.40
N LEU A 229 1.52 20.78 -1.72
CA LEU A 229 0.96 19.66 -2.48
C LEU A 229 1.95 19.19 -3.54
N GLY A 230 1.80 17.97 -4.05
CA GLY A 230 2.40 17.55 -5.31
C GLY A 230 1.85 18.39 -6.47
N ALA A 231 2.70 18.70 -7.45
CA ALA A 231 2.32 19.59 -8.57
C ALA A 231 1.07 19.11 -9.34
N GLY A 232 0.84 17.79 -9.45
CA GLY A 232 -0.32 17.22 -10.14
C GLY A 232 -1.65 17.49 -9.44
N HIS A 233 -1.63 17.71 -8.13
CA HIS A 233 -2.81 17.97 -7.30
C HIS A 233 -3.18 19.46 -7.21
N LEU A 234 -2.25 20.35 -7.57
CA LEU A 234 -2.40 21.80 -7.39
C LEU A 234 -3.58 22.37 -8.18
N LYS A 235 -3.79 21.92 -9.42
CA LYS A 235 -4.91 22.38 -10.24
C LYS A 235 -6.25 21.88 -9.69
N GLY A 236 -6.40 20.57 -9.49
CA GLY A 236 -7.67 19.97 -9.08
C GLY A 236 -8.09 20.36 -7.66
N THR A 237 -7.14 20.44 -6.72
CA THR A 237 -7.42 20.90 -5.35
C THR A 237 -7.88 22.36 -5.35
N GLY A 238 -7.21 23.22 -6.12
CA GLY A 238 -7.62 24.62 -6.28
C GLY A 238 -9.03 24.78 -6.86
N GLU A 239 -9.34 24.04 -7.92
CA GLU A 239 -10.69 24.05 -8.54
C GLU A 239 -11.78 23.56 -7.57
N HIS A 240 -11.51 22.54 -6.75
CA HIS A 240 -12.44 22.06 -5.74
C HIS A 240 -12.61 22.99 -4.54
N LEU A 241 -11.58 23.79 -4.24
CA LEU A 241 -11.58 24.77 -3.18
C LEU A 241 -12.40 26.01 -3.58
N GLU A 242 -12.29 26.46 -4.84
CA GLU A 242 -13.13 27.55 -5.39
C GLU A 242 -14.59 27.15 -5.60
N ALA A 243 -14.86 25.87 -5.87
CA ALA A 243 -16.21 25.37 -6.01
C ALA A 243 -16.99 25.41 -4.68
N PRO A 244 -18.33 25.52 -4.70
CA PRO A 244 -19.15 25.46 -3.49
C PRO A 244 -18.85 24.20 -2.67
N LEU A 245 -18.30 24.39 -1.48
CA LEU A 245 -18.04 23.33 -0.51
C LEU A 245 -19.32 23.06 0.30
N PRO A 246 -19.57 21.79 0.70
CA PRO A 246 -20.72 21.46 1.52
C PRO A 246 -20.59 22.11 2.90
N GLU A 247 -21.72 22.51 3.50
CA GLU A 247 -21.74 23.08 4.87
C GLU A 247 -21.13 22.12 5.92
N SER A 248 -21.22 20.81 5.69
CA SER A 248 -20.56 19.78 6.49
C SER A 248 -19.78 18.82 5.58
N PRO A 249 -18.44 18.96 5.48
CA PRO A 249 -17.57 18.08 4.71
C PRO A 249 -17.55 16.62 5.21
N THR A 250 -17.92 16.39 6.48
CA THR A 250 -17.71 15.13 7.20
C THR A 250 -18.35 13.91 6.51
N ALA A 251 -19.56 14.05 5.96
CA ALA A 251 -20.24 12.93 5.29
C ALA A 251 -19.54 12.53 3.98
N GLU A 252 -19.06 13.51 3.21
CA GLU A 252 -18.35 13.26 1.96
C GLU A 252 -16.95 12.72 2.22
N LEU A 253 -16.23 13.27 3.21
CA LEU A 253 -14.94 12.74 3.68
C LEU A 253 -15.06 11.27 4.09
N ALA A 254 -16.04 10.93 4.93
CA ALA A 254 -16.29 9.54 5.34
C ALA A 254 -16.57 8.61 4.14
N SER A 255 -17.24 9.12 3.10
CA SER A 255 -17.47 8.36 1.86
C SER A 255 -16.17 8.10 1.10
N LEU A 256 -15.27 9.08 1.05
CA LEU A 256 -13.97 9.00 0.37
C LEU A 256 -12.95 8.14 1.14
N GLU A 257 -13.10 8.04 2.46
CA GLU A 257 -12.38 7.11 3.33
C GLU A 257 -12.95 5.68 3.29
N ALA A 258 -14.23 5.53 2.97
CA ALA A 258 -14.83 4.21 2.85
C ALA A 258 -14.27 3.43 1.65
N SER A 259 -13.77 2.22 1.91
CA SER A 259 -13.44 1.26 0.86
C SER A 259 -14.68 0.43 0.50
N PRO A 260 -14.99 0.18 -0.78
CA PRO A 260 -16.13 -0.63 -1.16
C PRO A 260 -16.06 -2.03 -0.52
N PRO A 261 -17.17 -2.58 0.03
CA PRO A 261 -17.15 -3.88 0.66
C PRO A 261 -16.70 -4.96 -0.34
N PRO A 262 -15.91 -5.97 0.08
CA PRO A 262 -15.57 -7.08 -0.80
C PRO A 262 -16.85 -7.78 -1.27
N SER A 263 -16.91 -8.17 -2.54
CA SER A 263 -18.12 -8.79 -3.10
C SER A 263 -18.46 -10.06 -2.31
N LYS A 264 -19.75 -10.27 -2.05
CA LYS A 264 -20.23 -11.45 -1.30
C LYS A 264 -19.86 -12.75 -2.02
N LEU A 265 -19.79 -12.72 -3.36
CA LEU A 265 -19.39 -13.86 -4.19
C LEU A 265 -17.95 -14.31 -3.90
N TRP A 266 -16.99 -13.39 -3.82
CA TRP A 266 -15.59 -13.74 -3.53
C TRP A 266 -15.42 -14.26 -2.09
N LYS A 267 -16.29 -13.88 -1.15
CA LYS A 267 -16.31 -14.45 0.20
C LYS A 267 -16.82 -15.90 0.23
N MET A 268 -17.71 -16.27 -0.70
CA MET A 268 -18.27 -17.62 -0.78
C MET A 268 -17.37 -18.60 -1.53
N LEU A 269 -16.46 -18.12 -2.38
CA LEU A 269 -15.64 -18.97 -3.24
C LEU A 269 -14.82 -20.04 -2.47
N PRO A 270 -14.12 -19.74 -1.36
CA PRO A 270 -13.40 -20.77 -0.61
C PRO A 270 -14.31 -21.86 -0.03
N TRP A 271 -15.52 -21.49 0.40
CA TRP A 271 -16.54 -22.43 0.87
C TRP A 271 -17.07 -23.31 -0.25
N ALA A 272 -17.27 -22.75 -1.45
CA ALA A 272 -17.67 -23.50 -2.62
C ALA A 272 -16.61 -24.52 -3.05
N ILE A 273 -15.32 -24.13 -3.06
CA ILE A 273 -14.21 -25.04 -3.36
C ILE A 273 -14.15 -26.17 -2.32
N THR A 274 -14.26 -25.85 -1.04
CA THR A 274 -14.29 -26.85 0.04
C THR A 274 -15.44 -27.84 -0.15
N ALA A 275 -16.65 -27.34 -0.40
CA ALA A 275 -17.82 -28.18 -0.65
C ALA A 275 -17.63 -29.09 -1.88
N LEU A 276 -17.07 -28.55 -2.97
CA LEU A 276 -16.76 -29.32 -4.18
C LEU A 276 -15.82 -30.50 -3.89
N VAL A 277 -14.75 -30.26 -3.13
CA VAL A 277 -13.77 -31.30 -2.79
C VAL A 277 -14.39 -32.36 -1.88
N LEU A 278 -15.16 -31.96 -0.87
CA LEU A 278 -15.86 -32.90 0.01
C LEU A 278 -16.90 -33.73 -0.74
N ILE A 279 -17.63 -33.14 -1.67
CA ILE A 279 -18.55 -33.85 -2.58
C ILE A 279 -17.76 -34.83 -3.44
N GLY A 280 -16.59 -34.44 -3.96
CA GLY A 280 -15.69 -35.32 -4.70
C GLY A 280 -15.30 -36.56 -3.91
N PHE A 281 -14.92 -36.39 -2.63
CA PHE A 281 -14.66 -37.53 -1.74
C PHE A 281 -15.90 -38.40 -1.52
N ALA A 282 -17.06 -37.80 -1.25
CA ALA A 282 -18.31 -38.53 -1.04
C ALA A 282 -18.69 -39.38 -2.27
N ILE A 283 -18.56 -38.83 -3.49
CA ILE A 283 -18.78 -39.57 -4.74
C ILE A 283 -17.76 -40.69 -4.91
N GLY A 284 -16.49 -40.43 -4.58
CA GLY A 284 -15.44 -41.45 -4.57
C GLY A 284 -15.82 -42.65 -3.70
N PHE A 285 -16.17 -42.39 -2.43
CA PHE A 285 -16.60 -43.42 -1.49
C PHE A 285 -17.91 -44.11 -1.89
N SER A 286 -18.86 -43.41 -2.52
CA SER A 286 -20.11 -44.01 -2.97
C SER A 286 -19.92 -44.95 -4.16
N ARG A 287 -18.87 -44.76 -4.96
CA ARG A 287 -18.53 -45.63 -6.09
C ARG A 287 -17.67 -46.81 -5.67
N ASN A 288 -16.61 -46.54 -4.91
CA ASN A 288 -15.68 -47.56 -4.41
C ASN A 288 -14.92 -47.00 -3.19
N THR A 289 -14.92 -47.73 -2.08
CA THR A 289 -14.19 -47.34 -0.86
C THR A 289 -12.68 -47.15 -1.10
N GLU A 290 -12.06 -47.97 -1.96
CA GLU A 290 -10.66 -47.84 -2.33
C GLU A 290 -10.39 -46.54 -3.10
N LEU A 291 -11.25 -46.20 -4.06
CA LEU A 291 -11.19 -44.93 -4.78
C LEU A 291 -11.36 -43.75 -3.82
N GLY A 292 -12.33 -43.80 -2.90
CA GLY A 292 -12.52 -42.77 -1.88
C GLY A 292 -11.24 -42.50 -1.06
N TRP A 293 -10.58 -43.56 -0.58
CA TRP A 293 -9.32 -43.43 0.14
C TRP A 293 -8.18 -42.93 -0.74
N GLN A 294 -8.11 -43.37 -1.99
CA GLN A 294 -7.13 -42.86 -2.95
C GLN A 294 -7.27 -41.34 -3.11
N LEU A 295 -8.48 -40.82 -3.31
CA LEU A 295 -8.71 -39.38 -3.47
C LEU A 295 -8.31 -38.59 -2.22
N VAL A 296 -8.61 -39.11 -1.03
CA VAL A 296 -8.22 -38.49 0.25
C VAL A 296 -6.70 -38.48 0.41
N LEU A 297 -6.03 -39.59 0.11
CA LEU A 297 -4.57 -39.70 0.19
C LEU A 297 -3.88 -38.80 -0.83
N GLU A 298 -4.38 -38.74 -2.08
CA GLU A 298 -3.87 -37.82 -3.09
C GLU A 298 -4.03 -36.36 -2.66
N TRP A 299 -5.20 -35.98 -2.13
CA TRP A 299 -5.41 -34.65 -1.57
C TRP A 299 -4.41 -34.33 -0.46
N PHE A 300 -4.25 -35.26 0.47
CA PHE A 300 -3.37 -35.12 1.61
C PHE A 300 -1.91 -34.96 1.18
N LEU A 301 -1.41 -35.86 0.33
CA LEU A 301 -0.03 -35.84 -0.11
C LEU A 301 0.28 -34.64 -0.99
N ILE A 302 -0.58 -34.28 -1.94
CA ILE A 302 -0.33 -33.15 -2.85
C ILE A 302 -0.28 -31.84 -2.04
N ASN A 303 -1.26 -31.59 -1.17
CA ASN A 303 -1.27 -30.37 -0.34
C ASN A 303 -0.09 -30.33 0.63
N GLY A 304 0.16 -31.45 1.33
CA GLY A 304 1.24 -31.55 2.31
C GLY A 304 2.62 -31.36 1.69
N VAL A 305 2.92 -32.09 0.62
CA VAL A 305 4.24 -32.04 -0.04
C VAL A 305 4.51 -30.66 -0.65
N LEU A 306 3.56 -30.08 -1.39
CA LEU A 306 3.77 -28.78 -2.02
C LEU A 306 3.96 -27.66 -0.99
N SER A 307 3.17 -27.67 0.08
CA SER A 307 3.30 -26.68 1.15
C SER A 307 4.61 -26.86 1.93
N ALA A 308 4.99 -28.10 2.24
CA ALA A 308 6.26 -28.41 2.88
C ALA A 308 7.45 -27.97 2.02
N ALA A 309 7.46 -28.31 0.73
CA ALA A 309 8.47 -27.88 -0.23
C ALA A 309 8.58 -26.35 -0.30
N ALA A 310 7.45 -25.65 -0.32
CA ALA A 310 7.41 -24.19 -0.31
C ALA A 310 8.02 -23.61 0.98
N THR A 311 7.76 -24.21 2.15
CA THR A 311 8.41 -23.78 3.40
C THR A 311 9.90 -24.12 3.47
N ILE A 312 10.34 -25.21 2.84
CA ILE A 312 11.77 -25.54 2.68
C ILE A 312 12.45 -24.46 1.84
N ALA A 313 11.81 -24.00 0.76
CA ALA A 313 12.32 -22.89 -0.06
C ALA A 313 12.45 -21.57 0.75
N ALA A 314 11.59 -21.35 1.75
CA ALA A 314 11.72 -20.24 2.71
C ALA A 314 12.81 -20.45 3.79
N LEU A 315 13.50 -21.60 3.80
CA LEU A 315 14.42 -22.03 4.86
C LEU A 315 13.77 -22.05 6.26
N ALA A 316 12.53 -22.53 6.32
CA ALA A 316 11.79 -22.70 7.58
C ALA A 316 12.48 -23.68 8.53
N HIS A 317 12.16 -23.59 9.81
CA HIS A 317 12.60 -24.58 10.79
C HIS A 317 12.05 -25.99 10.42
N PRO A 318 12.80 -27.09 10.63
CA PRO A 318 12.34 -28.45 10.29
C PRO A 318 10.97 -28.81 10.91
N VAL A 319 10.74 -28.40 12.16
CA VAL A 319 9.43 -28.56 12.82
C VAL A 319 8.31 -27.79 12.10
N THR A 320 8.60 -26.60 11.58
CA THR A 320 7.67 -25.83 10.76
C THR A 320 7.33 -26.56 9.46
N VAL A 321 8.32 -27.15 8.80
CA VAL A 321 8.11 -27.95 7.57
C VAL A 321 7.18 -29.14 7.84
N ILE A 322 7.45 -29.89 8.91
CA ILE A 322 6.63 -31.03 9.34
C ILE A 322 5.22 -30.55 9.68
N ALA A 323 5.09 -29.52 10.51
CA ALA A 323 3.79 -28.98 10.87
C ALA A 323 2.99 -28.53 9.64
N THR A 324 3.65 -27.88 8.68
CA THR A 324 3.02 -27.42 7.44
C THR A 324 2.55 -28.58 6.57
N PHE A 325 3.33 -29.67 6.49
CA PHE A 325 2.94 -30.89 5.76
C PHE A 325 1.61 -31.46 6.25
N PHE A 326 1.44 -31.58 7.57
CA PHE A 326 0.21 -32.12 8.17
C PHE A 326 -0.94 -31.10 8.22
N ALA A 327 -0.62 -29.82 8.38
CA ALA A 327 -1.63 -28.78 8.48
C ALA A 327 -2.25 -28.43 7.12
N ALA A 328 -1.47 -28.43 6.04
CA ALA A 328 -1.93 -27.94 4.73
C ALA A 328 -3.17 -28.67 4.18
N PRO A 329 -3.28 -30.02 4.24
CA PRO A 329 -4.47 -30.73 3.77
C PRO A 329 -5.75 -30.45 4.57
N LEU A 330 -5.59 -30.18 5.87
CA LEU A 330 -6.71 -29.92 6.78
C LEU A 330 -7.17 -28.47 6.67
N THR A 331 -6.20 -27.55 6.59
CA THR A 331 -6.44 -26.11 6.46
C THR A 331 -6.96 -25.73 5.07
N SER A 332 -6.57 -26.45 4.01
CA SER A 332 -7.14 -26.22 2.67
C SER A 332 -8.64 -26.55 2.57
N LEU A 333 -9.15 -27.43 3.43
CA LEU A 333 -10.58 -27.73 3.59
C LEU A 333 -11.27 -26.82 4.62
N ASN A 334 -10.55 -25.86 5.21
CA ASN A 334 -11.10 -24.91 6.16
C ASN A 334 -10.82 -23.47 5.70
N PRO A 335 -11.83 -22.80 5.12
CA PRO A 335 -11.73 -21.40 4.68
C PRO A 335 -11.28 -20.38 5.75
N THR A 336 -11.31 -20.73 7.03
CA THR A 336 -11.02 -19.79 8.14
C THR A 336 -9.55 -19.73 8.53
N ILE A 337 -8.79 -20.81 8.38
CA ILE A 337 -7.38 -20.89 8.81
C ILE A 337 -6.60 -21.56 7.69
N GLY A 338 -5.70 -20.81 7.05
CA GLY A 338 -4.82 -21.32 5.99
C GLY A 338 -3.51 -21.91 6.51
N ALA A 339 -2.87 -22.76 5.69
CA ALA A 339 -1.60 -23.42 6.00
C ALA A 339 -0.49 -22.44 6.43
N GLY A 340 -0.45 -21.24 5.83
CA GLY A 340 0.51 -20.20 6.18
C GLY A 340 0.41 -19.71 7.62
N PHE A 341 -0.79 -19.61 8.19
CA PHE A 341 -0.97 -19.19 9.59
C PHE A 341 -0.36 -20.21 10.54
N VAL A 342 -0.56 -21.50 10.26
CA VAL A 342 0.03 -22.58 11.06
C VAL A 342 1.54 -22.59 10.91
N ALA A 343 2.04 -22.50 9.68
CA ALA A 343 3.48 -22.45 9.38
C ALA A 343 4.17 -21.28 10.09
N ALA A 344 3.62 -20.06 9.98
CA ALA A 344 4.18 -18.88 10.61
C ALA A 344 4.06 -18.91 12.14
N GLY A 345 2.96 -19.44 12.69
CA GLY A 345 2.79 -19.61 14.13
C GLY A 345 3.84 -20.55 14.72
N VAL A 346 4.08 -21.70 14.07
CA VAL A 346 5.12 -22.65 14.46
C VAL A 346 6.51 -22.04 14.27
N GLU A 347 6.76 -21.34 13.17
CA GLU A 347 8.05 -20.67 12.91
C GLU A 347 8.35 -19.61 13.98
N LEU A 348 7.38 -18.79 14.37
CA LEU A 348 7.53 -17.81 15.45
C LEU A 348 7.82 -18.48 16.79
N PHE A 349 7.16 -19.61 17.06
CA PHE A 349 7.38 -20.35 18.30
C PHE A 349 8.79 -20.95 18.34
N MET A 350 9.25 -21.54 17.24
CA MET A 350 10.57 -22.19 17.14
C MET A 350 11.72 -21.19 16.99
N ARG A 351 11.50 -20.07 16.28
CA ARG A 351 12.49 -19.03 15.99
C ARG A 351 11.96 -17.65 16.37
N LYS A 352 11.74 -17.45 17.68
CA LYS A 352 11.32 -16.16 18.24
C LYS A 352 12.19 -15.01 17.70
N PRO A 353 11.57 -14.00 17.05
CA PRO A 353 12.28 -12.80 16.61
C PRO A 353 12.79 -12.00 17.82
N LYS A 354 13.93 -11.35 17.67
CA LYS A 354 14.50 -10.44 18.68
C LYS A 354 14.16 -9.00 18.32
N VAL A 355 14.19 -8.10 19.31
CA VAL A 355 13.99 -6.64 19.11
C VAL A 355 14.89 -6.09 17.99
N ARG A 356 16.15 -6.55 17.90
CA ARG A 356 17.08 -6.14 16.84
C ARG A 356 16.66 -6.59 15.43
N ASP A 357 15.94 -7.70 15.28
CA ASP A 357 15.45 -8.14 13.98
C ASP A 357 14.38 -7.18 13.43
N PHE A 358 13.69 -6.45 14.32
CA PHE A 358 12.74 -5.44 13.92
C PHE A 358 13.39 -4.13 13.50
N SER A 359 14.43 -3.69 14.22
CA SER A 359 15.16 -2.46 13.88
C SER A 359 15.88 -2.54 12.54
N THR A 360 16.29 -3.74 12.09
CA THR A 360 16.94 -3.91 10.76
C THR A 360 15.96 -4.36 9.67
N LEU A 361 14.70 -4.63 10.02
CA LEU A 361 13.73 -5.24 9.11
C LEU A 361 13.57 -4.45 7.81
N ARG A 362 13.36 -3.13 7.93
CA ARG A 362 13.14 -2.23 6.79
C ARG A 362 14.29 -2.24 5.78
N HIS A 363 15.53 -2.26 6.28
CA HIS A 363 16.72 -2.35 5.45
C HIS A 363 16.86 -3.77 4.85
N ASP A 364 16.64 -4.81 5.65
CA ASP A 364 16.78 -6.19 5.19
C ASP A 364 15.77 -6.53 4.08
N VAL A 365 14.51 -6.08 4.16
CA VAL A 365 13.50 -6.37 3.13
C VAL A 365 13.73 -5.63 1.80
N ALA A 366 14.56 -4.59 1.76
CA ALA A 366 14.98 -3.88 0.53
C ALA A 366 15.84 -4.75 -0.40
N HIS A 367 16.47 -5.79 0.15
CA HIS A 367 17.30 -6.72 -0.60
C HIS A 367 16.70 -8.13 -0.59
N LEU A 368 16.70 -8.81 -1.75
CA LEU A 368 16.19 -10.17 -1.88
C LEU A 368 16.80 -11.14 -0.85
N LYS A 369 18.11 -11.03 -0.58
CA LYS A 369 18.79 -11.87 0.41
C LYS A 369 18.35 -11.58 1.85
N GLY A 370 17.91 -10.35 2.15
CA GLY A 370 17.54 -9.99 3.51
C GLY A 370 16.23 -10.65 3.96
N TRP A 371 15.32 -10.97 3.02
CA TRP A 371 14.13 -11.77 3.29
C TRP A 371 14.43 -13.11 3.96
N TRP A 372 15.52 -13.77 3.55
CA TRP A 372 15.96 -15.04 4.14
C TRP A 372 16.90 -14.87 5.34
N LYS A 373 17.50 -13.69 5.56
CA LYS A 373 18.43 -13.46 6.68
C LYS A 373 17.69 -13.03 7.95
N ASN A 374 16.79 -12.07 7.84
CA ASN A 374 16.06 -11.50 8.96
C ASN A 374 14.96 -12.46 9.42
N ARG A 375 14.82 -12.66 10.73
CA ARG A 375 13.87 -13.64 11.29
C ARG A 375 12.41 -13.24 11.09
N VAL A 376 12.12 -11.93 11.14
CA VAL A 376 10.78 -11.39 10.94
C VAL A 376 10.37 -11.55 9.48
N SER A 377 11.20 -11.11 8.54
CA SER A 377 10.93 -11.28 7.11
C SER A 377 10.86 -12.74 6.71
N ARG A 378 11.70 -13.61 7.28
CA ARG A 378 11.65 -15.06 7.02
C ARG A 378 10.34 -15.67 7.48
N THR A 379 9.82 -15.27 8.64
CA THR A 379 8.51 -15.73 9.11
C THR A 379 7.40 -15.33 8.15
N LEU A 380 7.42 -14.09 7.64
CA LEU A 380 6.46 -13.63 6.62
C LEU A 380 6.63 -14.40 5.30
N LEU A 381 7.86 -14.69 4.89
CA LEU A 381 8.15 -15.51 3.72
C LEU A 381 7.61 -16.93 3.86
N VAL A 382 7.79 -17.56 5.04
CA VAL A 382 7.23 -18.87 5.38
C VAL A 382 5.71 -18.85 5.28
N PHE A 383 5.05 -17.83 5.86
CA PHE A 383 3.61 -17.63 5.73
C PHE A 383 3.15 -17.60 4.27
N MET A 384 3.80 -16.76 3.45
CA MET A 384 3.44 -16.55 2.05
C MET A 384 3.65 -17.81 1.21
N LEU A 385 4.84 -18.44 1.29
CA LEU A 385 5.17 -19.63 0.51
C LEU A 385 4.31 -20.83 0.91
N ALA A 386 4.05 -21.04 2.20
CA ALA A 386 3.14 -22.09 2.66
C ALA A 386 1.70 -21.89 2.13
N THR A 387 1.22 -20.64 2.13
CA THR A 387 -0.11 -20.31 1.60
C THR A 387 -0.18 -20.56 0.09
N LEU A 388 0.86 -20.17 -0.66
CA LEU A 388 0.96 -20.44 -2.10
C LEU A 388 1.05 -21.94 -2.40
N GLY A 389 1.84 -22.68 -1.63
CA GLY A 389 1.97 -24.14 -1.77
C GLY A 389 0.63 -24.86 -1.53
N SER A 390 -0.12 -24.45 -0.49
CA SER A 390 -1.44 -25.01 -0.20
C SER A 390 -2.48 -24.64 -1.25
N ALA A 391 -2.46 -23.40 -1.76
CA ALA A 391 -3.32 -23.00 -2.87
C ALA A 391 -3.02 -23.81 -4.14
N ALA A 392 -1.75 -23.96 -4.52
CA ALA A 392 -1.35 -24.79 -5.66
C ALA A 392 -1.77 -26.25 -5.46
N GLY A 393 -1.60 -26.79 -4.25
CA GLY A 393 -2.03 -28.15 -3.91
C GLY A 393 -3.54 -28.35 -4.02
N THR A 394 -4.33 -27.37 -3.59
CA THR A 394 -5.80 -27.38 -3.72
C THR A 394 -6.22 -27.46 -5.19
N TRP A 395 -5.61 -26.66 -6.07
CA TRP A 395 -5.90 -26.70 -7.51
C TRP A 395 -5.47 -28.02 -8.15
N ILE A 396 -4.22 -28.44 -7.94
CA ILE A 396 -3.67 -29.65 -8.57
C ILE A 396 -4.41 -30.90 -8.09
N ALA A 397 -4.64 -31.03 -6.78
CA ALA A 397 -5.40 -32.15 -6.23
C ALA A 397 -6.87 -32.11 -6.67
N GLY A 398 -7.48 -30.93 -6.71
CA GLY A 398 -8.86 -30.75 -7.20
C GLY A 398 -9.02 -31.21 -8.66
N PHE A 399 -8.09 -30.84 -9.55
CA PHE A 399 -8.11 -31.31 -10.95
C PHE A 399 -7.87 -32.82 -11.07
N ARG A 400 -6.98 -33.40 -10.26
CA ARG A 400 -6.79 -34.86 -10.22
C ARG A 400 -8.03 -35.60 -9.75
N ILE A 401 -8.69 -35.11 -8.69
CA ILE A 401 -9.93 -35.69 -8.18
C ILE A 401 -11.03 -35.63 -9.25
N ALA A 402 -11.19 -34.48 -9.91
CA ALA A 402 -12.13 -34.35 -11.02
C ALA A 402 -11.80 -35.33 -12.17
N GLY A 403 -10.53 -35.44 -12.55
CA GLY A 403 -10.08 -36.40 -13.56
C GLY A 403 -10.36 -37.85 -13.18
N ALA A 404 -10.13 -38.26 -11.93
CA ALA A 404 -10.41 -39.61 -11.46
C ALA A 404 -11.93 -39.93 -11.39
N LEU A 405 -12.77 -38.92 -11.16
CA LEU A 405 -14.22 -39.08 -11.08
C LEU A 405 -14.92 -39.02 -12.45
N PHE A 406 -14.39 -38.26 -13.41
CA PHE A 406 -15.04 -38.00 -14.70
C PHE A 406 -14.27 -38.51 -15.92
N GLY A 407 -12.99 -38.88 -15.76
CA GLY A 407 -12.10 -39.32 -16.84
C GLY A 407 -12.16 -40.81 -17.19
N SER A 408 -12.98 -41.61 -16.51
CA SER A 408 -13.22 -43.02 -16.86
C SER A 408 -14.41 -43.17 -17.83
N ALA A 409 -14.33 -42.50 -18.98
CA ALA A 409 -15.23 -42.68 -20.12
C ALA A 409 -14.44 -42.52 -21.42
N SER A 410 -13.54 -43.47 -21.68
CA SER A 410 -12.97 -43.74 -23.00
C SER A 410 -12.57 -45.20 -23.07
#